data_AF-A0A959FZM0-F1
#
_entry.id   AF-A0A959FZM0-F1
#
_cell.length_a   1.000
_cell.length_b   1.000
_cell.length_c   1.000
_cell.angle_alpha   90.00
_cell.angle_beta   90.00
_cell.angle_gamma   90.00
#
_symmetry.space_group_name_H-M   'P 1'
#
loop_
_entity.id
_entity.type
_entity.pdbx_description
1 polymer ?
#
loop_
_entity_poly.entity_id
_entity_poly.type
_entity_poly.pdbx_seq_one_letter_code
_entity_poly.pdbx_strand_id
1 'polypeptide(L)' 'LSLDIAGISVSGGSACSSGADVGSHVISALKGDPDRKTIRFSFSPYNTREEVDQVIQKLKEILPVALVLK' A
#
# COMPACT_ATOMS: atom_id res chain seq x y z
N LEU A 1 4.67 -4.43 -5.96
CA LEU A 1 4.83 -4.84 -4.55
C LEU A 1 4.08 -6.16 -4.41
N SER A 2 4.79 -7.29 -4.40
CA SER A 2 4.17 -8.61 -4.27
C SER A 2 4.00 -8.96 -2.79
N LEU A 3 3.14 -8.20 -2.11
CA LEU A 3 2.86 -8.34 -0.67
C LEU A 3 1.95 -9.56 -0.38
N ASP A 4 1.17 -9.98 -1.36
CA ASP A 4 0.34 -11.17 -1.35
C ASP A 4 1.15 -12.45 -1.14
N ILE A 5 2.31 -12.57 -1.81
CA ILE A 5 3.25 -13.69 -1.62
C ILE A 5 3.80 -13.72 -0.19
N ALA A 6 3.87 -12.56 0.47
CA ALA A 6 4.27 -12.44 1.88
C ALA A 6 3.11 -12.62 2.86
N GLY A 7 1.91 -13.00 2.38
CA GLY A 7 0.71 -13.18 3.21
C GLY A 7 0.03 -11.88 3.65
N ILE A 8 0.39 -10.73 3.04
CA ILE A 8 -0.12 -9.42 3.41
C ILE A 8 -1.12 -8.93 2.34
N SER A 9 -2.40 -8.87 2.71
CA SER A 9 -3.47 -8.38 1.84
C SER A 9 -3.54 -6.85 1.83
N VAL A 10 -3.46 -6.25 0.64
CA VAL A 10 -3.57 -4.79 0.43
C VAL A 10 -4.38 -4.45 -0.82
N SER A 11 -4.88 -3.22 -0.92
CA SER A 11 -5.45 -2.70 -2.17
C SER A 11 -4.49 -1.72 -2.86
N GLY A 12 -4.42 -1.77 -4.19
CA GLY A 12 -3.80 -0.70 -4.99
C GLY A 12 -4.79 0.44 -5.24
N GLY A 13 -4.42 1.68 -4.92
CA GLY A 13 -5.27 2.86 -5.12
C GLY A 13 -6.42 3.02 -4.11
N SER A 14 -7.56 3.58 -4.54
CA SER A 14 -8.64 4.02 -3.63
C SER A 14 -9.57 2.94 -3.13
N ALA A 15 -9.74 1.83 -3.85
CA ALA A 15 -10.52 0.68 -3.40
C ALA A 15 -10.52 -0.49 -4.40
N CYS A 16 -10.46 -0.21 -5.70
CA CYS A 16 -10.58 -1.21 -6.76
C CYS A 16 -9.53 -0.99 -7.86
N SER A 17 -8.78 -2.03 -8.19
CA SER A 17 -8.01 -2.12 -9.42
C SER A 17 -8.87 -2.80 -10.48
N SER A 18 -9.69 -2.05 -11.23
CA SER A 18 -10.53 -2.59 -12.30
C SER A 18 -9.75 -2.93 -13.58
N GLY A 19 -8.43 -3.17 -13.48
CA GLY A 19 -7.54 -3.38 -14.62
C GLY A 19 -7.32 -2.14 -15.50
N ALA A 20 -7.91 -0.99 -15.15
CA ALA A 20 -7.75 0.26 -15.88
C ALA A 20 -6.44 0.95 -15.46
N ASP A 21 -5.58 1.21 -16.44
CA ASP A 21 -4.27 1.88 -16.27
C ASP A 21 -4.38 3.37 -15.92
N VAL A 22 -5.60 3.87 -15.75
CA VAL A 22 -5.94 5.30 -15.62
C VAL A 22 -5.74 5.83 -14.18
N GLY A 23 -5.21 5.01 -13.27
CA GLY A 23 -5.04 5.40 -11.87
C GLY A 23 -6.39 5.61 -11.14
N SER A 24 -6.32 5.99 -9.87
CA SER A 24 -7.53 6.20 -9.06
C SER A 24 -8.04 7.63 -9.17
N HIS A 25 -9.29 7.80 -9.63
CA HIS A 25 -9.98 9.09 -9.66
C HIS A 25 -9.99 9.80 -8.29
N VAL A 26 -10.13 9.03 -7.20
CA VAL A 26 -10.14 9.58 -5.83
C VAL A 26 -8.75 10.07 -5.43
N ILE A 27 -7.69 9.30 -5.71
CA ILE A 27 -6.31 9.72 -5.41
C ILE A 27 -5.92 10.94 -6.24
N SER A 28 -6.33 10.99 -7.52
CA SER A 28 -6.10 12.15 -8.39
C SER A 28 -6.81 13.40 -7.88
N ALA A 29 -8.03 13.28 -7.35
CA ALA A 29 -8.77 14.40 -6.76
C ALA A 29 -8.09 14.96 -5.49
N LEU A 30 -7.34 14.12 -4.76
CA LEU A 30 -6.53 14.54 -3.62
C LEU A 30 -5.22 15.25 -4.03
N LYS A 31 -5.01 15.53 -5.33
CA LYS A 31 -3.76 16.03 -5.90
C LYS A 31 -2.58 15.12 -5.57
N GLY A 32 -2.82 13.82 -5.54
CA GLY A 32 -1.76 12.83 -5.41
C GLY A 32 -0.78 12.95 -6.57
N ASP A 33 0.50 12.73 -6.28
CA ASP A 33 1.55 12.64 -7.29
C ASP A 33 1.27 11.41 -8.20
N PRO A 34 1.03 11.62 -9.51
CA PRO A 34 0.71 10.52 -10.43
C PRO A 34 1.86 9.54 -10.61
N ASP A 35 3.11 9.94 -10.34
CA ASP A 35 4.28 9.08 -10.43
C ASP A 35 4.42 8.18 -9.19
N ARG A 36 3.63 8.43 -8.13
CA ARG A 36 3.62 7.61 -6.91
C ARG A 36 2.57 6.52 -6.97
N LYS A 37 3.03 5.28 -6.75
CA LYS A 37 2.13 4.14 -6.52
C LYS A 37 1.54 4.19 -5.11
N THR A 38 0.22 4.13 -5.02
CA THR A 38 -0.51 4.12 -3.75
C THR A 38 -0.90 2.70 -3.37
N ILE A 39 -0.64 2.33 -2.11
CA ILE A 39 -1.15 1.13 -1.47
C ILE A 39 -2.01 1.53 -0.28
N ARG A 40 -3.09 0.79 -0.02
CA ARG A 40 -4.00 1.03 1.10
C ARG A 40 -4.07 -0.20 2.00
N PHE A 41 -3.87 0.03 3.28
CA PHE A 41 -4.16 -0.90 4.37
C PHE A 41 -5.48 -0.51 5.02
N SER A 42 -6.32 -1.50 5.28
CA SER A 42 -7.58 -1.32 6.00
C SER A 42 -7.53 -2.17 7.25
N PHE A 43 -7.53 -1.53 8.41
CA PHE A 43 -7.49 -2.24 9.69
C PHE A 43 -8.89 -2.64 10.16
N SER A 44 -8.93 -3.68 10.99
CA SER A 44 -10.10 -4.19 11.68
C SER A 44 -9.77 -4.47 13.15
N PRO A 45 -10.76 -4.66 14.03
CA PRO A 45 -10.54 -5.03 15.43
C PRO A 45 -9.80 -6.37 15.63
N TYR A 46 -9.68 -7.18 14.58
CA TYR A 46 -8.97 -8.47 14.63
C TYR A 46 -7.48 -8.35 14.33
N ASN A 47 -7.01 -7.18 13.90
CA ASN A 47 -5.59 -7.01 13.63
C ASN A 47 -4.78 -6.96 14.91
N THR A 48 -3.57 -7.49 14.84
CA THR A 48 -2.62 -7.50 15.95
C THR A 48 -1.47 -6.53 15.70
N ARG A 49 -0.75 -6.16 16.77
CA ARG A 49 0.42 -5.29 16.63
C ARG A 49 1.56 -6.04 15.94
N GLU A 50 1.66 -7.34 16.20
CA GLU A 50 2.63 -8.24 15.62
C GLU A 50 2.47 -8.33 14.10
N GLU A 51 1.22 -8.38 13.60
CA GLU A 51 0.92 -8.29 12.16
C GLU A 51 1.42 -6.96 11.57
N VAL A 52 1.20 -5.83 12.26
CA VAL A 52 1.70 -4.52 11.81
C VAL A 52 3.22 -4.50 11.76
N ASP A 53 3.89 -5.05 12.76
CA ASP A 53 5.35 -5.14 12.79
C ASP A 53 5.88 -5.99 11.64
N GLN A 54 5.24 -7.12 11.33
CA GLN A 54 5.58 -7.95 10.17
C GLN A 54 5.43 -7.19 8.85
N VAL A 55 4.35 -6.42 8.68
CA VAL A 55 4.15 -5.56 7.50
C VAL A 55 5.28 -4.54 7.38
N ILE A 56 5.63 -3.86 8.47
CA ILE A 56 6.69 -2.84 8.47
C ILE A 56 8.04 -3.46 8.07
N GLN A 57 8.39 -4.63 8.63
CA GLN A 57 9.64 -5.31 8.26
C GLN A 57 9.65 -5.67 6.77
N LYS A 58 8.55 -6.23 6.26
CA LYS A 58 8.46 -6.58 4.84
C LYS A 58 8.54 -5.36 3.93
N LEU A 59 7.91 -4.24 4.30
CA LEU A 59 8.01 -3.00 3.53
C LEU A 59 9.45 -2.46 3.49
N LYS A 60 10.21 -2.56 4.59
CA LYS A 60 11.63 -2.16 4.63
C LYS A 60 12.51 -3.00 3.72
N GLU A 61 12.18 -4.27 3.50
CA GLU A 61 12.90 -5.14 2.56
C GLU A 61 12.61 -4.76 1.10
N ILE A 62 11.38 -4.35 0.79
CA ILE A 62 10.94 -4.14 -0.60
C ILE A 62 11.11 -2.69 -1.06
N LEU A 63 11.06 -1.73 -0.13
CA LEU A 63 11.19 -0.30 -0.42
C LEU A 63 12.62 0.18 -0.15
N PRO A 64 13.23 0.98 -1.04
CA PRO A 64 14.52 1.58 -0.77
C PRO A 64 14.44 2.52 0.45
N VAL A 65 15.42 2.40 1.35
CA VAL A 65 15.48 3.08 2.67
C VAL A 65 15.25 4.60 2.59
N ALA A 66 15.61 5.24 1.47
CA ALA A 66 15.43 6.66 1.23
C ALA A 66 13.96 7.15 1.24
N LEU A 67 12.97 6.25 1.13
CA LEU A 67 11.54 6.58 1.13
C LEU A 67 10.85 6.49 2.51
N VAL A 68 11.45 5.80 3.49
CA VAL A 68 10.79 5.50 4.78
C VAL A 68 11.00 6.60 5.82
N LEU A 69 11.96 7.50 5.61
CA LEU A 69 12.39 8.53 6.57
C LEU A 69 12.20 9.98 6.07
N LYS A 70 11.43 10.18 4.99
CA LYS A 70 11.00 11.51 4.55
C LYS A 70 9.60 11.83 5.05
#